data_AF-A0A174B1C2-F1
#
_entry.id   AF-A0A174B1C2-F1
#
_cell.length_a   1.000
_cell.length_b   1.000
_cell.length_c   1.000
_cell.angle_alpha   90.00
_cell.angle_beta   90.00
_cell.angle_gamma   90.00
#
_symmetry.space_group_name_H-M   'P 1'
#
loop_
_entity.id
_entity.type
_entity.pdbx_description
1 polymer ?
#
loop_
_entity_poly.entity_id
_entity_poly.type
_entity_poly.pdbx_seq_one_letter_code
_entity_poly.pdbx_strand_id
1 'polypeptide(L)'
;MRKKWEIEEEYRNFCRNNKELALQTLRELTLTPTETGKEDQRIAYCMEWMKQQGMESVHTDELGNVIWEYRPEQEKKVLYTAHVETVCLLSRK
;
A
#
# COMPACT_ATOMS: atom_id res chain seq x y z
N MET A 1 19.49 -25.28 -10.59
CA MET A 1 18.04 -25.07 -10.35
C MET A 1 17.88 -24.21 -9.12
N ARG A 2 17.26 -23.04 -9.25
CA ARG A 2 17.07 -22.09 -8.13
C ARG A 2 15.83 -22.48 -7.34
N LYS A 3 15.91 -22.52 -6.01
CA LYS A 3 14.76 -22.93 -5.17
C LYS A 3 13.72 -21.81 -5.18
N LYS A 4 12.44 -22.20 -5.29
CA LYS A 4 11.26 -21.30 -5.28
C LYS A 4 11.19 -20.33 -4.09
N TRP A 5 11.97 -20.58 -3.03
CA TRP A 5 11.94 -19.87 -1.74
C TRP A 5 13.20 -19.03 -1.47
N GLU A 6 14.11 -18.95 -2.42
CA GLU A 6 15.36 -18.19 -2.25
C GLU A 6 15.10 -16.71 -2.55
N ILE A 7 14.84 -15.96 -1.48
CA ILE A 7 14.77 -14.49 -1.52
C ILE A 7 16.17 -13.98 -1.84
N GLU A 8 16.31 -13.33 -3.00
CA GLU A 8 17.57 -12.75 -3.48
C GLU A 8 18.15 -11.78 -2.45
N GLU A 9 19.48 -11.74 -2.34
CA GLU A 9 20.17 -10.82 -1.45
C GLU A 9 19.83 -9.35 -1.78
N GLU A 10 19.64 -9.04 -3.06
CA GLU A 10 19.17 -7.72 -3.51
C GLU A 10 17.83 -7.35 -2.88
N TYR A 11 16.86 -8.26 -2.87
CA TYR A 11 15.57 -8.02 -2.23
C TYR A 11 15.70 -7.84 -0.71
N ARG A 12 16.56 -8.64 -0.06
CA ARG A 12 16.81 -8.48 1.38
C ARG A 12 17.46 -7.13 1.70
N ASN A 13 18.37 -6.68 0.85
CA ASN A 13 19.02 -5.37 0.98
C ASN A 13 18.01 -4.24 0.74
N PHE A 14 17.13 -4.38 -0.26
CA PHE A 14 16.01 -3.46 -0.48
C PHE A 14 15.12 -3.34 0.76
N CYS A 15 14.67 -4.45 1.34
CA CYS A 15 13.84 -4.42 2.55
C CYS A 15 14.56 -3.77 3.74
N ARG A 16 15.86 -4.04 3.92
CA ARG A 16 16.66 -3.43 5.00
C ARG A 16 16.78 -1.92 4.82
N ASN A 17 17.10 -1.46 3.61
CA ASN A 17 17.32 -0.05 3.31
C ASN A 17 16.02 0.76 3.38
N ASN A 18 14.86 0.14 3.11
CA ASN A 18 13.54 0.78 3.13
C ASN A 18 12.77 0.57 4.44
N LYS A 19 13.37 -0.09 5.44
CA LYS A 19 12.67 -0.43 6.70
C LYS A 19 12.11 0.81 7.40
N GLU A 20 12.88 1.89 7.48
CA GLU A 20 12.47 3.10 8.20
C GLU A 20 11.31 3.81 7.47
N LEU A 21 11.39 3.90 6.14
CA LEU A 21 10.29 4.41 5.31
C LEU A 21 9.02 3.58 5.53
N ALA A 22 9.12 2.26 5.48
CA ALA A 22 7.97 1.38 5.71
C ALA A 22 7.35 1.58 7.11
N LEU A 23 8.17 1.76 8.14
CA LEU A 23 7.70 2.05 9.49
C LEU A 23 7.03 3.42 9.59
N GLN A 24 7.57 4.45 8.94
CA GLN A 24 6.97 5.77 8.89
C GLN A 24 5.61 5.74 8.17
N THR A 25 5.56 5.15 6.96
CA THR A 25 4.31 5.00 6.20
C THR A 25 3.25 4.27 7.02
N LEU A 26 3.64 3.21 7.74
CA LEU A 26 2.71 2.48 8.61
C LEU A 26 2.19 3.36 9.75
N ARG A 27 3.05 4.14 10.42
CA ARG A 27 2.64 5.05 11.48
C ARG A 27 1.65 6.09 10.97
N GLU A 28 1.94 6.73 9.84
CA GLU A 28 1.06 7.74 9.22
C GLU A 28 -0.30 7.14 8.83
N LEU A 29 -0.31 5.93 8.27
CA LEU A 29 -1.56 5.18 8.01
C LEU A 29 -2.36 4.91 9.28
N THR A 30 -1.71 4.46 10.36
CA THR A 30 -2.40 4.16 11.63
C THR A 30 -2.93 5.40 12.35
N LEU A 31 -2.28 6.56 12.18
CA LEU A 31 -2.72 7.83 12.76
C LEU A 31 -3.82 8.50 11.94
N THR A 32 -3.92 8.17 10.64
CA THR A 32 -5.01 8.62 9.78
C THR A 32 -6.29 7.89 10.21
N PRO A 33 -7.30 8.58 10.77
CA PRO A 33 -8.51 7.95 11.25
C PRO A 33 -9.24 7.23 10.11
N THR A 34 -9.79 6.05 10.39
CA THR A 34 -10.60 5.32 9.41
C THR A 34 -11.67 4.55 10.16
N GLU A 35 -12.88 5.11 10.16
CA GLU A 35 -14.11 4.37 10.45
C GLU A 35 -14.63 3.80 9.12
N THR A 36 -15.22 2.60 9.15
CA THR A 36 -15.87 2.01 7.95
C THR A 36 -16.84 3.02 7.33
N GLY A 37 -16.64 3.33 6.04
CA GLY A 37 -17.44 4.34 5.32
C GLY A 37 -16.97 5.80 5.47
N LYS A 38 -15.81 6.05 6.10
CA LYS A 38 -15.12 7.37 6.15
C LYS A 38 -13.65 7.23 5.72
N GLU A 39 -13.43 6.45 4.68
CA GLU A 39 -12.09 6.07 4.22
C GLU A 39 -11.39 7.14 3.37
N ASP A 40 -12.12 8.19 2.96
CA ASP A 40 -11.65 9.25 2.05
C ASP A 40 -10.29 9.85 2.44
N GLN A 41 -10.03 10.05 3.74
CA GLN A 41 -8.76 10.59 4.22
C GLN A 41 -7.60 9.62 4.01
N ARG A 42 -7.82 8.32 4.28
CA ARG A 42 -6.80 7.29 4.11
C ARG A 42 -6.58 6.99 2.62
N ILE A 43 -7.64 7.03 1.81
CA ILE A 43 -7.57 6.96 0.35
C ILE A 43 -6.73 8.11 -0.21
N ALA A 44 -7.02 9.34 0.19
CA ALA A 44 -6.28 10.52 -0.24
C ALA A 44 -4.80 10.46 0.17
N TYR A 45 -4.51 10.01 1.39
CA TYR A 45 -3.15 9.77 1.85
C TYR A 45 -2.43 8.74 0.96
N CYS A 46 -3.04 7.58 0.71
CA CYS A 46 -2.45 6.53 -0.13
C CYS A 46 -2.16 7.03 -1.55
N MET A 47 -3.11 7.74 -2.16
CA MET A 47 -2.95 8.34 -3.50
C MET A 47 -1.77 9.30 -3.56
N GLU A 48 -1.68 10.24 -2.62
CA GLU A 48 -0.61 11.23 -2.57
C GLU A 48 0.75 10.58 -2.31
N TRP A 49 0.82 9.67 -1.33
CA TRP A 49 2.05 8.95 -1.01
C TRP A 49 2.55 8.14 -2.22
N MET A 50 1.68 7.41 -2.91
CA MET A 50 2.05 6.63 -4.10
C MET A 50 2.56 7.52 -5.24
N LYS A 51 1.91 8.67 -5.49
CA LYS A 51 2.41 9.66 -6.47
C LYS A 51 3.79 10.18 -6.12
N GLN A 52 4.05 10.48 -4.85
CA GLN A 52 5.38 10.92 -4.38
C GLN A 52 6.46 9.83 -4.56
N GLN A 53 6.08 8.55 -4.56
CA GLN A 53 6.99 7.45 -4.90
C GLN A 53 7.18 7.25 -6.42
N GLY A 54 6.58 8.09 -7.26
CA GLY A 54 6.67 8.01 -8.72
C GLY A 54 5.62 7.10 -9.39
N MET A 55 4.58 6.68 -8.67
CA MET A 55 3.48 5.87 -9.21
C MET A 55 2.41 6.77 -9.85
N GLU A 56 2.77 7.49 -10.91
CA GLU A 56 1.93 8.55 -11.49
C GLU A 56 0.55 8.07 -12.00
N SER A 57 0.45 6.81 -12.42
CA SER A 57 -0.79 6.19 -12.92
C SER A 57 -1.73 5.67 -11.81
N VAL A 58 -1.41 5.91 -10.53
CA VAL A 58 -2.30 5.53 -9.43
C VAL A 58 -3.63 6.28 -9.53
N HIS A 59 -4.73 5.56 -9.35
CA HIS A 59 -6.09 6.09 -9.43
C HIS A 59 -7.02 5.37 -8.46
N THR A 60 -8.21 5.93 -8.25
CA THR A 60 -9.29 5.29 -7.51
C THR A 60 -10.35 4.77 -8.45
N ASP A 61 -10.96 3.62 -8.13
CA ASP A 61 -12.18 3.17 -8.80
C ASP A 61 -13.44 3.83 -8.20
N GLU A 62 -14.62 3.44 -8.69
CA GLU A 62 -15.92 3.95 -8.22
C GLU A 62 -16.24 3.56 -6.77
N LEU A 63 -15.54 2.58 -6.20
CA LEU A 63 -15.72 2.09 -4.83
C LEU A 63 -14.68 2.66 -3.86
N GLY A 64 -13.76 3.51 -4.33
CA GLY A 64 -12.72 4.11 -3.51
C GLY A 64 -11.48 3.23 -3.31
N ASN A 65 -11.32 2.14 -4.08
CA ASN A 65 -10.10 1.33 -4.03
C ASN A 65 -8.96 2.10 -4.68
N VAL A 66 -7.78 2.14 -4.03
CA VAL A 66 -6.56 2.71 -4.61
C VAL A 66 -5.86 1.65 -5.45
N ILE A 67 -5.73 1.91 -6.75
CA ILE A 67 -5.23 0.96 -7.75
C ILE A 67 -4.04 1.57 -8.47
N TRP A 68 -2.98 0.77 -8.63
CA TRP A 68 -1.85 1.10 -9.49
C TRP A 68 -1.46 -0.10 -10.36
N GLU A 69 -1.36 0.14 -11.66
CA GLU A 69 -0.93 -0.87 -12.63
C GLU A 69 0.56 -0.67 -12.95
N TYR A 70 1.37 -1.64 -12.54
CA TYR A 70 2.77 -1.71 -12.93
C TYR A 70 2.91 -2.47 -14.24
N ARG A 71 3.37 -1.78 -15.30
CA ARG A 71 3.58 -2.33 -16.65
C ARG A 71 2.31 -3.02 -17.20
N PRO A 72 1.23 -2.26 -17.44
CA PRO A 72 -0.06 -2.81 -17.85
C PRO A 72 -0.02 -3.65 -19.15
N GLU A 73 1.02 -3.48 -19.96
CA GLU A 73 1.27 -4.19 -21.21
C GLU A 73 1.71 -5.66 -21.00
N GLN A 74 2.08 -6.05 -19.77
CA GLN A 74 2.47 -7.44 -19.49
C GLN A 74 1.27 -8.39 -19.57
N GLU A 75 1.43 -9.49 -20.33
CA GLU A 75 0.39 -10.52 -20.51
C GLU A 75 0.04 -11.25 -19.20
N LYS A 76 1.04 -11.54 -18.37
CA LYS A 76 0.85 -12.18 -17.07
C LYS A 76 0.77 -11.12 -15.99
N LYS A 77 -0.41 -10.94 -15.41
CA LYS A 77 -0.65 -10.06 -14.27
C LYS A 77 -0.52 -10.82 -12.95
N VAL A 78 0.05 -10.16 -11.94
CA VAL A 78 0.06 -10.60 -10.54
C VAL A 78 -0.66 -9.53 -9.75
N LEU A 79 -1.66 -9.94 -8.95
CA LEU A 79 -2.44 -9.04 -8.13
C LEU A 79 -1.96 -9.12 -6.68
N TYR A 80 -1.62 -7.96 -6.11
CA TYR A 80 -1.37 -7.78 -4.68
C TYR A 80 -2.52 -6.94 -4.12
N THR A 81 -3.25 -7.47 -3.16
CA THR A 81 -4.37 -6.77 -2.51
C THR A 81 -4.12 -6.62 -1.02
N ALA A 82 -4.55 -5.50 -0.46
CA ALA A 82 -4.58 -5.24 0.97
C ALA A 82 -5.81 -4.40 1.29
N HIS A 83 -6.36 -4.62 2.48
CA HIS A 83 -7.46 -3.84 3.03
C HIS A 83 -6.90 -2.62 3.76
N VAL A 84 -7.54 -1.46 3.58
CA VAL A 84 -7.13 -0.20 4.21
C VAL A 84 -8.03 0.17 5.38
N GLU A 85 -9.18 -0.46 5.53
CA GLU A 85 -10.12 -0.27 6.62
C GLU A 85 -9.61 -0.89 7.93
N THR A 86 -10.04 -0.30 9.06
CA THR A 86 -9.75 -0.84 10.39
C THR A 86 -11.06 -1.12 11.12
N VAL A 87 -11.09 -2.20 11.89
CA VAL A 87 -12.23 -2.46 12.81
C VAL A 87 -12.27 -1.33 13.83
N CYS A 88 -13.42 -0.69 13.96
CA CYS A 88 -13.64 0.40 14.90
C CYS A 88 -13.35 -0.08 16.34
N LEU A 89 -12.28 0.43 16.96
CA LEU A 89 -12.12 0.28 18.41
C LEU A 89 -13.10 1.26 19.05
N LEU A 90 -14.18 0.71 19.61
CA LEU A 90 -15.03 1.41 20.57
C LEU A 90 -14.19 1.77 21.81
N SER A 91 -13.42 2.85 21.73
CA SER A 91 -12.94 3.58 22.90
C SER A 91 -13.65 4.93 22.98
N ARG A 92 -14.98 4.90 22.90
CA ARG A 92 -15.78 5.88 23.63
C ARG A 92 -15.67 5.52 25.11
N LYS A 93 -14.78 6.20 25.82
CA LYS A 93 -15.03 6.52 27.23
C LYS A 93 -15.86 7.77 27.29
#